data_AF-A0A9E6NLZ4-F1
#
_entry.id   AF-A0A9E6NLZ4-F1
#
_cell.length_a   1.000
_cell.length_b   1.000
_cell.length_c   1.000
_cell.angle_alpha   90.00
_cell.angle_beta   90.00
_cell.angle_gamma   90.00
#
_symmetry.space_group_name_H-M   'P 1'
#
loop_
_entity.id
_entity.type
_entity.pdbx_description
1 polymer ?
#
loop_
_entity_poly.entity_id
_entity_poly.type
_entity_poly.pdbx_seq_one_letter_code
_entity_poly.pdbx_strand_id
1 'polypeptide(L)'
;MTNHERKRLLEAYTDYVETRLSVVSSLIVVLVGFSLGTLSVTKISSGFNIFLMAGVLFFFLWVLLRESGNRKNSGLWKVIEELEGKYKGRDDGGVVLEEIRQYNVWESFSPIVVGRLLPILFAVLFCIYTLVEHVARALSS
;
A
#
# COMPACT_ATOMS: atom_id res chain seq x y z
N MET A 1 22.37 4.82 -16.68
CA MET A 1 22.22 5.66 -15.47
C MET A 1 23.55 5.76 -14.74
N THR A 2 23.88 6.90 -14.14
CA THR A 2 25.11 7.03 -13.34
C THR A 2 24.93 6.42 -11.95
N ASN A 3 26.03 6.01 -11.30
CA ASN A 3 25.98 5.48 -9.92
C ASN A 3 25.43 6.49 -8.91
N HIS A 4 25.68 7.79 -9.12
CA HIS A 4 25.16 8.85 -8.26
C HIS A 4 23.63 8.98 -8.38
N GLU A 5 23.08 8.94 -9.60
CA GLU A 5 21.62 8.96 -9.81
C GLU A 5 20.93 7.72 -9.24
N ARG A 6 21.54 6.54 -9.42
CA ARG A 6 21.04 5.29 -8.84
C ARG A 6 20.96 5.37 -7.31
N LYS A 7 22.01 5.90 -6.68
CA LYS A 7 22.06 6.08 -5.22
C LYS A 7 20.98 7.06 -4.75
N ARG A 8 20.83 8.20 -5.43
CA ARG A 8 19.79 9.20 -5.13
C ARG A 8 18.37 8.63 -5.28
N LEU A 9 18.12 7.83 -6.32
CA LEU A 9 16.83 7.17 -6.53
C LEU A 9 16.54 6.15 -5.43
N LEU A 10 17.54 5.36 -5.03
CA LEU A 10 17.43 4.40 -3.94
C LEU A 10 17.18 5.11 -2.59
N GLU A 11 17.88 6.20 -2.30
CA GLU A 11 17.67 6.99 -1.08
C GLU A 11 16.26 7.58 -1.02
N ALA A 12 15.79 8.18 -2.13
CA ALA A 12 14.43 8.72 -2.21
C ALA A 12 13.36 7.62 -2.09
N TYR A 13 13.64 6.43 -2.61
CA TYR A 13 12.78 5.26 -2.46
C TYR A 13 12.71 4.79 -1.01
N THR A 14 13.86 4.61 -0.38
CA THR A 14 13.94 4.17 1.03
C THR A 14 13.25 5.17 1.94
N ASP A 15 13.50 6.47 1.78
CA ASP A 15 12.82 7.52 2.54
C ASP A 15 11.30 7.45 2.36
N TYR A 16 10.80 7.31 1.12
CA TYR A 16 9.38 7.18 0.85
C TYR A 16 8.75 5.95 1.55
N VAL A 17 9.44 4.81 1.49
CA VAL A 17 8.98 3.56 2.12
C VAL A 17 8.99 3.68 3.64
N GLU A 18 10.09 4.16 4.23
CA GLU A 18 10.25 4.23 5.69
C GLU A 18 9.39 5.31 6.33
N THR A 19 9.14 6.43 5.65
CA THR A 19 8.33 7.52 6.21
C THR A 19 6.84 7.37 5.92
N ARG A 20 6.46 7.04 4.68
CA ARG A 20 5.04 7.03 4.28
C ARG A 20 4.40 5.65 4.35
N LEU A 21 5.08 4.62 3.86
CA LEU A 21 4.52 3.25 3.89
C LEU A 21 4.62 2.60 5.27
N SER A 22 5.54 3.03 6.15
CA SER A 22 5.59 2.51 7.52
C SER A 22 4.35 2.86 8.34
N VAL A 23 3.77 4.05 8.11
CA VAL A 23 2.50 4.47 8.73
C VAL A 23 1.38 3.54 8.30
N VAL A 24 1.28 3.25 7.00
CA VAL A 24 0.30 2.30 6.45
C VAL A 24 0.54 0.89 7.00
N SER A 25 1.81 0.47 7.12
CA SER A 25 2.17 -0.86 7.62
C SER A 25 1.83 -1.03 9.10
N SER A 26 1.98 0.02 9.91
CA SER A 26 1.59 -0.01 11.33
C SER A 26 0.08 -0.14 11.49
N LEU A 27 -0.70 0.48 10.60
CA LEU A 27 -2.15 0.35 10.57
C LEU A 27 -2.61 -1.08 10.24
N ILE A 28 -1.84 -1.86 9.47
CA ILE A 28 -2.18 -3.26 9.18
C ILE A 28 -2.29 -4.08 10.45
N VAL A 29 -1.35 -3.91 11.39
CA VAL A 29 -1.35 -4.68 12.65
C VAL A 29 -2.62 -4.38 13.45
N VAL A 30 -2.98 -3.10 13.54
CA VAL A 30 -4.22 -2.65 14.20
C VAL A 30 -5.43 -3.27 13.51
N LEU A 31 -5.48 -3.21 12.18
CA LEU A 31 -6.57 -3.71 11.35
C LEU A 31 -6.78 -5.22 11.51
N VAL A 32 -5.70 -6.01 11.41
CA VAL A 32 -5.73 -7.45 11.63
C VAL A 32 -6.14 -7.79 13.07
N GLY A 33 -5.65 -7.03 14.05
CA GLY A 33 -6.05 -7.18 15.45
C GLY A 33 -7.55 -6.94 15.67
N PHE A 34 -8.12 -5.89 15.07
CA PHE A 34 -9.56 -5.64 15.11
C PHE A 34 -10.37 -6.73 14.41
N SER A 35 -9.93 -7.17 13.22
CA SER A 35 -10.56 -8.26 12.49
C SER A 35 -10.60 -9.56 13.30
N LEU A 36 -9.48 -9.96 13.91
CA LEU A 36 -9.42 -11.13 14.79
C LEU A 36 -10.27 -10.96 16.04
N GLY A 37 -10.24 -9.77 16.65
CA GLY A 37 -11.06 -9.43 17.80
C GLY A 37 -12.55 -9.61 17.52
N THR A 38 -13.07 -9.04 16.44
CA THR A 38 -14.49 -9.16 16.08
C THR A 38 -14.88 -10.61 15.76
N LEU A 39 -14.03 -11.38 15.08
CA LEU A 39 -14.27 -12.81 14.81
C LEU A 39 -14.39 -13.63 16.10
N SER A 40 -13.56 -13.32 17.11
CA SER A 40 -13.47 -14.05 18.38
C SER A 40 -14.64 -13.82 19.33
N VAL A 41 -15.33 -12.67 19.21
CA VAL A 41 -16.41 -12.31 20.12
C VAL A 41 -17.76 -12.82 19.59
N THR A 42 -18.26 -13.88 20.23
CA THR A 42 -19.53 -14.55 19.87
C THR A 42 -20.77 -13.95 20.53
N LYS A 43 -20.59 -13.06 21.52
CA LYS A 43 -21.69 -12.48 22.32
C LYS A 43 -22.15 -11.10 21.86
N ILE A 44 -21.43 -10.47 20.93
CA ILE A 44 -21.78 -9.17 20.36
C ILE A 44 -22.71 -9.40 19.17
N SER A 45 -23.66 -8.49 18.94
CA SER A 45 -24.57 -8.59 17.80
C SER A 45 -23.79 -8.56 16.48
N SER A 46 -24.13 -9.48 15.58
CA SER A 46 -23.49 -9.58 14.26
C SER A 46 -23.56 -8.25 13.50
N GLY A 47 -24.67 -7.51 13.62
CA GLY A 47 -24.83 -6.18 13.01
C GLY A 47 -23.83 -5.12 13.53
N PHE A 48 -23.49 -5.14 14.81
CA PHE A 48 -22.49 -4.22 15.37
C PHE A 48 -21.08 -4.55 14.88
N ASN A 49 -20.73 -5.84 14.79
CA ASN A 49 -19.46 -6.28 14.21
C ASN A 49 -19.34 -5.89 12.73
N ILE A 50 -20.42 -6.02 11.94
CA ILE A 50 -20.46 -5.57 10.54
C ILE A 50 -20.18 -4.06 10.45
N PHE A 51 -20.86 -3.25 11.26
CA PHE A 51 -20.68 -1.80 11.25
C PHE A 51 -19.23 -1.40 11.60
N LEU A 52 -18.66 -2.02 12.64
CA LEU A 52 -17.26 -1.81 13.01
C LEU A 52 -16.31 -2.20 11.88
N MET A 53 -16.47 -3.39 11.30
CA MET A 53 -15.59 -3.86 10.23
C MET A 53 -15.69 -3.02 8.96
N ALA A 54 -16.90 -2.58 8.60
CA ALA A 54 -17.10 -1.64 7.49
C ALA A 54 -16.41 -0.29 7.76
N GLY A 55 -16.51 0.24 8.98
CA GLY A 55 -15.83 1.47 9.38
C GLY A 55 -14.31 1.36 9.35
N VAL A 56 -13.75 0.27 9.87
CA VAL A 56 -12.30 -0.01 9.85
C VAL A 56 -11.79 -0.15 8.42
N LEU A 57 -12.49 -0.92 7.57
CA LEU A 57 -12.14 -1.08 6.17
C LEU A 57 -12.21 0.25 5.41
N PHE A 58 -13.28 1.04 5.63
CA PHE A 58 -13.44 2.35 4.99
C PHE A 58 -12.32 3.31 5.39
N PHE A 59 -12.01 3.41 6.68
CA PHE A 59 -10.91 4.24 7.17
C PHE A 59 -9.56 3.83 6.55
N PHE A 60 -9.30 2.53 6.46
CA PHE A 60 -8.05 2.04 5.89
C PHE A 60 -7.94 2.32 4.39
N LEU A 61 -9.01 2.07 3.62
CA LEU A 61 -9.07 2.41 2.20
C LEU A 61 -8.92 3.92 1.99
N TRP A 62 -9.52 4.74 2.85
CA TRP A 62 -9.36 6.19 2.81
C TRP A 62 -7.89 6.61 3.00
N VAL A 63 -7.19 6.03 3.99
CA VAL A 63 -5.76 6.29 4.20
C VAL A 63 -4.93 5.88 2.99
N LEU A 64 -5.19 4.70 2.42
CA LEU A 64 -4.51 4.22 1.21
C LEU A 64 -4.72 5.13 0.00
N LEU A 65 -5.97 5.54 -0.24
CA LEU A 65 -6.34 6.45 -1.34
C LEU A 65 -5.71 7.82 -1.15
N ARG A 66 -5.66 8.34 0.09
CA ARG A 66 -5.01 9.61 0.41
C ARG A 66 -3.51 9.55 0.15
N GLU A 67 -2.83 8.48 0.55
CA GLU A 67 -1.39 8.32 0.28
C GLU A 67 -1.10 8.14 -1.21
N SER A 68 -1.95 7.39 -1.92
CA SER A 68 -1.87 7.26 -3.38
C SER A 68 -2.07 8.62 -4.08
N GLY A 69 -3.05 9.42 -3.65
CA GLY A 69 -3.30 10.76 -4.17
C GLY A 69 -2.14 11.74 -3.91
N ASN A 70 -1.50 11.63 -2.74
CA ASN A 70 -0.37 12.46 -2.36
C ASN A 70 0.99 12.00 -2.94
N ARG A 71 1.03 10.88 -3.67
CA ARG A 71 2.29 10.30 -4.19
C ARG A 71 3.09 11.29 -5.03
N LYS A 72 2.43 12.14 -5.83
CA LYS A 72 3.08 13.14 -6.71
C LYS A 72 3.83 14.22 -5.94
N ASN A 73 3.49 14.43 -4.67
CA ASN A 73 4.18 15.38 -3.79
C ASN A 73 5.40 14.77 -3.08
N SER A 74 5.72 13.50 -3.32
CA SER A 74 6.86 12.83 -2.69
C SER A 74 8.19 13.20 -3.35
N GLY A 75 9.28 13.12 -2.58
CA GLY A 75 10.64 13.25 -3.11
C GLY A 75 10.94 12.19 -4.17
N LEU A 76 10.48 10.96 -3.96
CA LEU A 76 10.60 9.85 -4.92
C LEU A 76 9.99 10.20 -6.28
N TRP A 77 8.75 10.71 -6.31
CA TRP A 77 8.09 11.08 -7.57
C TRP A 77 8.90 12.13 -8.34
N LYS A 78 9.41 13.16 -7.65
CA LYS A 78 10.23 14.21 -8.27
C LYS A 78 11.52 13.65 -8.89
N VAL A 79 12.19 12.73 -8.19
CA VAL A 79 13.41 12.09 -8.69
C VAL A 79 13.10 11.20 -9.89
N ILE A 80 12.00 10.43 -9.85
CA ILE A 80 11.55 9.61 -10.98
C ILE A 80 11.24 10.49 -12.19
N GLU A 81 10.44 11.54 -12.03
CA GLU A 81 10.04 12.44 -13.13
C GLU A 81 11.26 13.14 -13.78
N GLU A 82 12.21 13.60 -12.97
CA GLU A 82 13.46 14.20 -13.45
C GLU A 82 14.30 13.19 -14.26
N LEU A 83 14.50 11.98 -13.73
CA LEU A 83 15.31 10.95 -14.38
C LEU A 83 14.62 10.41 -15.64
N GLU A 84 13.31 10.17 -15.60
CA GLU A 84 12.55 9.79 -16.78
C GLU A 84 12.66 10.85 -17.88
N GLY A 85 12.49 12.14 -17.54
CA GLY A 85 12.68 13.25 -18.47
C GLY A 85 14.08 13.30 -19.09
N LYS A 86 15.12 12.97 -18.31
CA LYS A 86 16.52 12.99 -18.75
C LYS A 86 16.88 11.84 -19.71
N TYR A 87 16.31 10.67 -19.50
CA TYR A 87 16.63 9.46 -20.27
C TYR A 87 15.63 9.15 -21.40
N LYS A 88 14.48 9.85 -21.43
CA LYS A 88 13.51 9.75 -22.52
C LYS A 88 14.11 10.18 -23.86
N GLY A 89 14.01 9.32 -24.88
CA GLY A 89 14.47 9.60 -26.24
C GLY A 89 15.98 9.42 -26.46
N ARG A 90 16.72 8.85 -25.50
CA ARG A 90 18.10 8.40 -25.72
C ARG A 90 18.11 6.95 -26.24
N ASP A 91 19.11 6.60 -27.05
CA ASP A 91 19.26 5.24 -27.61
C ASP A 91 19.32 4.16 -26.51
N ASP A 92 20.07 4.39 -25.43
CA ASP A 92 20.12 3.48 -24.27
C ASP A 92 19.03 3.77 -23.21
N GLY A 93 18.10 4.68 -23.52
CA GLY A 93 17.10 5.18 -22.59
C GLY A 93 16.11 4.12 -22.13
N GLY A 94 15.77 3.15 -23.00
CA GLY A 94 14.78 2.12 -22.69
C GLY A 94 15.12 1.27 -21.46
N VAL A 95 16.37 0.81 -21.36
CA VAL A 95 16.84 -0.01 -20.23
C VAL A 95 16.85 0.80 -18.93
N VAL A 96 17.27 2.06 -19.01
CA VAL A 96 17.34 2.95 -17.85
C VAL A 96 15.95 3.36 -17.37
N LEU A 97 15.01 3.60 -18.29
CA LEU A 97 13.62 3.90 -17.95
C LEU A 97 12.95 2.71 -17.26
N GLU A 98 13.20 1.49 -17.72
CA GLU A 98 12.70 0.30 -17.06
C GLU A 98 13.28 0.14 -15.64
N GLU A 99 14.58 0.42 -15.47
CA GLU A 99 15.21 0.44 -14.14
C GLU A 99 14.57 1.49 -13.22
N ILE A 100 14.32 2.72 -13.70
CA ILE A 100 13.67 3.79 -12.92
C ILE A 100 12.25 3.39 -12.53
N ARG A 101 11.49 2.79 -13.45
CA ARG A 101 10.12 2.32 -13.20
C ARG A 101 10.05 1.34 -12.06
N GLN A 102 11.04 0.46 -11.86
CA GLN A 102 11.03 -0.52 -10.77
C GLN A 102 10.95 0.10 -9.36
N TYR A 103 11.31 1.38 -9.21
CA TYR A 103 11.21 2.15 -7.97
C TYR A 103 9.84 2.82 -7.77
N ASN A 104 8.99 2.86 -8.80
CA ASN A 104 7.64 3.39 -8.67
C ASN A 104 6.72 2.36 -8.00
N VAL A 105 6.52 2.52 -6.69
CA VAL A 105 5.71 1.62 -5.84
C VAL A 105 4.28 1.45 -6.34
N TRP A 106 3.71 2.44 -7.02
CA TRP A 106 2.30 2.43 -7.40
C TRP A 106 2.04 1.94 -8.82
N GLU A 107 3.07 1.81 -9.65
CA GLU A 107 2.93 1.45 -11.06
C GLU A 107 3.73 0.20 -11.43
N SER A 108 4.70 -0.20 -10.61
CA SER A 108 5.55 -1.35 -10.89
C SER A 108 5.23 -2.58 -10.06
N PHE A 109 5.28 -3.73 -10.72
CA PHE A 109 5.32 -5.05 -10.10
C PHE A 109 6.77 -5.54 -9.98
N SER A 110 7.63 -4.75 -9.31
CA SER A 110 9.00 -5.21 -9.02
C SER A 110 9.01 -6.04 -7.73
N PRO A 111 9.94 -7.02 -7.56
CA PRO A 111 10.04 -7.79 -6.32
C PRO A 111 10.19 -6.92 -5.06
N ILE A 112 10.88 -5.78 -5.20
CA ILE A 112 11.10 -4.79 -4.14
C ILE A 112 9.76 -4.17 -3.71
N VAL A 113 8.92 -3.83 -4.69
CA VAL A 113 7.58 -3.27 -4.47
C VAL A 113 6.60 -4.33 -3.94
N VAL A 114 6.62 -5.53 -4.53
CA VAL A 114 5.76 -6.65 -4.12
C VAL A 114 5.98 -6.96 -2.65
N GLY A 115 7.22 -7.08 -2.16
CA GLY A 115 7.50 -7.36 -0.76
C GLY A 115 6.90 -6.34 0.22
N ARG A 116 6.68 -5.09 -0.21
CA ARG A 116 6.10 -4.02 0.62
C ARG A 116 4.60 -3.85 0.46
N LEU A 117 4.04 -4.14 -0.72
CA LEU A 117 2.59 -4.09 -0.96
C LEU A 117 1.86 -5.35 -0.50
N LEU A 118 2.54 -6.50 -0.47
CA LEU A 118 1.94 -7.79 -0.09
C LEU A 118 1.23 -7.72 1.27
N PRO A 119 1.83 -7.19 2.35
CA PRO A 119 1.15 -7.09 3.64
C PRO A 119 -0.11 -6.22 3.56
N ILE A 120 -0.08 -5.12 2.79
CA ILE A 120 -1.23 -4.23 2.61
C ILE A 120 -2.37 -5.00 1.92
N LEU A 121 -2.05 -5.72 0.83
CA LEU A 121 -3.03 -6.53 0.10
C LEU A 121 -3.64 -7.61 0.98
N PHE A 122 -2.81 -8.35 1.73
CA PHE A 122 -3.29 -9.37 2.66
C PHE A 122 -4.20 -8.78 3.74
N ALA A 123 -3.87 -7.60 4.28
CA ALA A 123 -4.69 -6.92 5.28
C ALA A 123 -6.07 -6.55 4.74
N VAL A 124 -6.13 -5.98 3.51
CA VAL A 124 -7.40 -5.64 2.85
C VAL A 124 -8.23 -6.90 2.63
N LEU A 125 -7.63 -7.95 2.06
CA LEU A 125 -8.32 -9.21 1.80
C LEU A 125 -8.84 -9.86 3.09
N PHE A 126 -8.05 -9.81 4.17
CA PHE A 126 -8.46 -10.33 5.46
C PHE A 126 -9.65 -9.56 6.04
N CYS A 127 -9.64 -8.21 5.95
CA CYS A 127 -10.79 -7.40 6.35
C CYS A 127 -12.05 -7.73 5.55
N ILE A 128 -11.94 -7.87 4.23
CA ILE A 128 -13.06 -8.25 3.37
C ILE A 128 -13.59 -9.62 3.79
N TYR A 129 -12.70 -10.60 3.98
CA TYR A 129 -13.07 -11.93 4.47
C TYR A 129 -13.85 -11.84 5.78
N THR A 130 -13.34 -11.11 6.78
CA THR A 130 -14.02 -10.96 8.07
C THR A 130 -15.37 -10.26 7.97
N LEU A 131 -15.50 -9.27 7.09
CA LEU A 131 -16.78 -8.60 6.82
C LEU A 131 -17.80 -9.58 6.24
N VAL A 132 -17.39 -10.36 5.23
CA VAL A 132 -18.25 -11.40 4.61
C VAL A 132 -18.67 -12.44 5.64
N GLU A 133 -17.77 -12.83 6.53
CA GLU A 133 -18.03 -13.81 7.59
C GLU A 133 -19.10 -13.30 8.56
N HIS A 134 -19.01 -12.05 9.01
CA HIS A 134 -20.04 -11.43 9.84
C HIS A 134 -21.38 -11.26 9.13
N VAL A 135 -21.38 -10.91 7.84
CA VAL A 135 -22.60 -10.83 7.02
C VAL A 135 -23.26 -12.21 6.91
N ALA A 136 -22.48 -13.27 6.65
CA ALA A 136 -23.00 -14.63 6.59
C ALA A 136 -23.63 -15.06 7.92
N ARG A 137 -22.95 -14.80 9.06
CA ARG A 137 -23.47 -15.09 10.40
C ARG A 137 -24.77 -14.32 10.70
N ALA A 138 -24.89 -13.07 10.24
CA ALA A 138 -26.09 -12.26 10.44
C ALA A 138 -27.28 -12.74 9.60
N LEU A 139 -27.03 -13.35 8.44
CA LEU A 139 -28.07 -13.91 7.57
C LEU A 139 -28.50 -15.32 8.00
N SER A 140 -27.65 -16.05 8.73
CA SER A 140 -27.95 -17.39 9.24
C SER A 140 -28.56 -17.40 10.65
N SER A 141 -28.64 -16.26 11.32
CA SER A 141 -29.28 -16.05 12.63
C SER A 141 -30.69 -15.52 12.49
#